data_AF-A0A2V6AHT5-F1
#
_entry.id   AF-A0A2V6AHT5-F1
#
_cell.length_a   1.000
_cell.length_b   1.000
_cell.length_c   1.000
_cell.angle_alpha   90.00
_cell.angle_beta   90.00
_cell.angle_gamma   90.00
#
_symmetry.space_group_name_H-M   'P 1'
#
loop_
_entity.id
_entity.type
_entity.pdbx_description
1 polymer ?
#
loop_
_entity_poly.entity_id
_entity_poly.type
_entity_poly.pdbx_seq_one_letter_code
_entity_poly.pdbx_strand_id
1 'polypeptide(L)'
;MNSKDTIVRNTFLCAVAFALASCATLTKPESDVSFENLRAFEISFVDQYAVLGKRFDAAAFDAKVAEGNAKFQDAMTNEKFKARRPVLKDLADQFKAEAAHLRKKASTGKITKALAAERKRDINDNYEHAIAKKTE
;
A
#
# COMPACT_ATOMS: atom_id res chain seq x y z
N MET A 1 67.54 19.66 -35.71
CA MET A 1 68.10 18.49 -35.01
C MET A 1 67.73 18.57 -33.54
N ASN A 2 67.02 17.55 -33.05
CA ASN A 2 66.95 17.00 -31.67
C ASN A 2 66.61 17.93 -30.50
N SER A 3 65.91 17.53 -29.44
CA SER A 3 65.47 16.21 -28.99
C SER A 3 64.30 16.40 -28.03
N LYS A 4 63.48 15.34 -27.90
CA LYS A 4 62.51 15.13 -26.83
C LYS A 4 63.24 15.07 -25.49
N ASP A 5 62.61 15.54 -24.39
CA ASP A 5 62.68 14.86 -23.08
C ASP A 5 61.63 15.37 -22.08
N THR A 6 60.61 14.53 -21.92
CA THR A 6 59.90 14.11 -20.70
C THR A 6 60.27 14.78 -19.36
N ILE A 7 59.31 15.50 -18.75
CA ILE A 7 59.20 15.61 -17.28
C ILE A 7 57.77 15.23 -16.87
N VAL A 8 57.67 14.02 -16.32
CA VAL A 8 56.55 13.55 -15.51
C VAL A 8 56.71 14.13 -14.11
N ARG A 9 55.70 14.82 -13.57
CA ARG A 9 55.19 14.69 -12.18
C ARG A 9 54.15 15.76 -11.82
N ASN A 10 52.97 15.26 -11.46
CA ASN A 10 52.17 15.68 -10.30
C ASN A 10 51.48 17.07 -10.34
N THR A 11 50.19 17.09 -10.66
CA THR A 11 49.19 17.67 -9.73
C THR A 11 47.78 17.22 -10.10
N PHE A 12 47.27 16.35 -9.24
CA PHE A 12 45.93 15.82 -9.19
C PHE A 12 44.99 16.91 -8.65
N LEU A 13 44.15 17.54 -9.47
CA LEU A 13 43.10 18.43 -8.96
C LEU A 13 41.80 18.31 -9.76
N CYS A 14 40.88 17.58 -9.12
CA CYS A 14 39.44 17.51 -9.28
C CYS A 14 38.75 18.73 -9.92
N ALA A 15 37.92 18.47 -10.93
CA ALA A 15 36.67 19.21 -11.12
C ALA A 15 35.62 18.24 -11.72
N VAL A 16 35.02 17.44 -10.84
CA VAL A 16 33.82 16.65 -11.16
C VAL A 16 32.63 17.60 -11.12
N ALA A 17 32.10 17.97 -12.29
CA ALA A 17 30.81 18.62 -12.40
C ALA A 17 29.83 17.67 -13.13
N PHE A 18 29.46 16.58 -12.47
CA PHE A 18 28.24 15.86 -12.82
C PHE A 18 27.05 16.68 -12.32
N ALA A 19 26.57 17.61 -13.14
CA ALA A 19 25.21 18.10 -13.03
C ALA A 19 24.27 16.97 -13.51
N LEU A 20 24.15 15.92 -12.69
CA LEU A 20 22.97 15.08 -12.73
C LEU A 20 21.85 15.97 -12.22
N ALA A 21 21.17 16.61 -13.17
CA ALA A 21 19.78 16.98 -12.99
C ALA A 21 19.06 15.69 -12.59
N SER A 22 18.99 15.45 -11.29
CA SER A 22 18.14 14.46 -10.70
C SER A 22 16.75 14.76 -11.22
N CYS A 23 16.29 14.00 -12.21
CA CYS A 23 14.89 13.65 -12.31
C CYS A 23 14.51 13.19 -10.90
N ALA A 24 13.94 14.09 -10.11
CA ALA A 24 13.00 13.71 -9.10
C ALA A 24 11.85 13.05 -9.88
N THR A 25 12.03 11.79 -10.25
CA THR A 25 10.91 10.86 -10.30
C THR A 25 10.24 11.08 -8.97
N LEU A 26 9.09 11.75 -9.02
CA LEU A 26 8.20 12.04 -7.92
C LEU A 26 7.70 10.68 -7.42
N THR A 27 8.57 9.92 -6.76
CA THR A 27 8.25 8.65 -6.15
C THR A 27 7.22 8.99 -5.10
N LYS A 28 5.99 8.48 -5.27
CA LYS A 28 4.92 8.63 -4.29
C LYS A 28 5.51 8.33 -2.89
N PRO A 29 5.18 9.12 -1.86
CA PRO A 29 5.66 8.85 -0.51
C PRO A 29 5.41 7.39 -0.15
N GLU A 30 6.39 6.74 0.50
CA GLU A 30 6.30 5.33 0.93
C GLU A 30 5.01 5.04 1.72
N SER A 31 4.56 6.01 2.52
CA SER A 31 3.26 5.94 3.20
C SER A 31 2.09 5.87 2.21
N ASP A 32 2.04 6.70 1.16
CA ASP A 32 0.98 6.63 0.12
C ASP A 32 0.98 5.24 -0.55
N VAL A 33 2.16 4.66 -0.82
CA VAL A 33 2.29 3.29 -1.36
C VAL A 33 1.71 2.25 -0.39
N SER A 34 1.95 2.39 0.92
CA SER A 34 1.37 1.51 1.93
C SER A 34 -0.17 1.54 1.92
N PHE A 35 -0.77 2.74 1.86
CA PHE A 35 -2.24 2.87 1.73
C PHE A 35 -2.76 2.28 0.42
N GLU A 36 -2.09 2.50 -0.71
CA GLU A 36 -2.48 1.90 -1.99
C GLU A 36 -2.42 0.36 -1.96
N ASN A 37 -1.40 -0.21 -1.31
CA ASN A 37 -1.27 -1.66 -1.15
C ASN A 37 -2.37 -2.26 -0.27
N LEU A 38 -2.75 -1.56 0.82
CA LEU A 38 -3.86 -1.98 1.68
C LEU A 38 -5.20 -1.89 0.93
N ARG A 39 -5.45 -0.80 0.20
CA ARG A 39 -6.63 -0.65 -0.68
C ARG A 39 -6.73 -1.81 -1.67
N ALA A 40 -5.65 -2.11 -2.39
CA ALA A 40 -5.62 -3.19 -3.36
C ALA A 40 -5.86 -4.57 -2.71
N PHE A 41 -5.31 -4.79 -1.52
CA PHE A 41 -5.54 -6.01 -0.76
C PHE A 41 -7.02 -6.18 -0.39
N GLU A 42 -7.67 -5.13 0.15
CA GLU A 42 -9.08 -5.21 0.53
C GLU A 42 -10.01 -5.40 -0.68
N ILE A 43 -9.72 -4.74 -1.80
CA ILE A 43 -10.45 -4.97 -3.07
C ILE A 43 -10.33 -6.43 -3.50
N SER A 44 -9.11 -6.99 -3.50
CA SER A 44 -8.88 -8.38 -3.83
C SER A 44 -9.57 -9.34 -2.86
N PHE A 45 -9.65 -8.98 -1.57
CA PHE A 45 -10.35 -9.76 -0.56
C PHE A 45 -11.86 -9.82 -0.86
N VAL A 46 -12.47 -8.69 -1.21
CA VAL A 46 -13.86 -8.62 -1.64
C VAL A 46 -14.09 -9.45 -2.91
N ASP A 47 -13.24 -9.30 -3.92
CA ASP A 47 -13.34 -10.08 -5.17
C ASP A 47 -13.23 -11.60 -4.92
N GLN A 48 -12.48 -12.01 -3.91
CA GLN A 48 -12.33 -13.42 -3.57
C GLN A 48 -13.51 -13.99 -2.77
N TYR A 49 -14.11 -13.20 -1.87
CA TYR A 49 -15.03 -13.71 -0.84
C TYR A 49 -16.46 -13.15 -0.90
N ALA A 50 -16.70 -12.08 -1.67
CA ALA A 50 -18.04 -11.57 -1.96
C ALA A 50 -18.57 -12.10 -3.31
N VAL A 51 -18.33 -13.37 -3.61
CA VAL A 51 -18.74 -14.01 -4.87
C VAL A 51 -20.05 -14.78 -4.69
N LEU A 52 -21.08 -14.41 -5.46
CA LEU A 52 -22.38 -15.10 -5.47
C LEU A 52 -22.21 -16.55 -5.94
N GLY A 53 -22.83 -17.49 -5.21
CA GLY A 53 -22.85 -18.92 -5.58
C GLY A 53 -21.54 -19.67 -5.36
N LYS A 54 -20.48 -19.01 -4.89
CA LYS A 54 -19.21 -19.66 -4.52
C LYS A 54 -19.37 -20.39 -3.19
N ARG A 55 -18.87 -21.62 -3.09
CA ARG A 55 -18.78 -22.34 -1.82
C ARG A 55 -17.88 -21.57 -0.87
N PHE A 56 -18.37 -21.31 0.34
CA PHE A 56 -17.60 -20.61 1.36
C PHE A 56 -16.59 -21.55 2.03
N ASP A 57 -15.32 -21.17 1.98
CA ASP A 57 -14.23 -21.82 2.72
C ASP A 57 -13.85 -20.92 3.90
N ALA A 58 -14.28 -21.34 5.09
CA ALA A 58 -14.07 -20.59 6.32
C ALA A 58 -12.58 -20.50 6.72
N ALA A 59 -11.80 -21.55 6.48
CA ALA A 59 -10.40 -21.60 6.88
C ALA A 59 -9.54 -20.70 5.98
N ALA A 60 -9.74 -20.77 4.66
CA ALA A 60 -9.08 -19.86 3.72
C ALA A 60 -9.45 -18.40 3.98
N PHE A 61 -10.73 -18.14 4.30
CA PHE A 61 -11.20 -16.81 4.67
C PHE A 61 -10.48 -16.29 5.92
N ASP A 62 -10.45 -17.07 7.00
CA ASP A 62 -9.84 -16.65 8.26
C ASP A 62 -8.33 -16.43 8.12
N ALA A 63 -7.65 -17.27 7.34
CA ALA A 63 -6.24 -17.06 7.01
C ALA A 63 -6.01 -15.74 6.27
N LYS A 64 -6.89 -15.39 5.31
CA LYS A 64 -6.78 -14.12 4.58
C LYS A 64 -7.10 -12.91 5.47
N VAL A 65 -8.03 -13.03 6.41
CA VAL A 65 -8.27 -12.01 7.44
C VAL A 65 -7.04 -11.79 8.32
N ALA A 66 -6.39 -12.87 8.75
CA ALA A 66 -5.15 -12.79 9.52
C ALA A 66 -4.02 -12.10 8.75
N GLU A 67 -3.87 -12.40 7.45
CA GLU A 67 -2.93 -11.70 6.56
C GLU A 67 -3.23 -10.20 6.49
N GLY A 68 -4.51 -9.82 6.34
CA GLY A 68 -4.93 -8.42 6.33
C GLY A 68 -4.58 -7.70 7.64
N ASN A 69 -4.88 -8.32 8.78
CA ASN A 69 -4.53 -7.78 10.10
C ASN A 69 -3.02 -7.55 10.26
N ALA A 70 -2.19 -8.49 9.78
CA ALA A 70 -0.75 -8.34 9.79
C ALA A 70 -0.28 -7.18 8.91
N LYS A 71 -0.87 -7.00 7.71
CA LYS A 71 -0.56 -5.86 6.83
C LYS A 71 -0.91 -4.52 7.47
N PHE A 72 -2.06 -4.42 8.15
CA PHE A 72 -2.42 -3.21 8.89
C PHE A 72 -1.47 -2.92 10.05
N GLN A 73 -1.06 -3.94 10.78
CA GLN A 73 -0.09 -3.79 11.87
C GLN A 73 1.28 -3.31 11.36
N ASP A 74 1.75 -3.87 10.25
CA ASP A 74 2.98 -3.43 9.58
C ASP A 74 2.87 -1.97 9.14
N ALA A 75 1.79 -1.60 8.44
CA ALA A 75 1.54 -0.23 8.01
C ALA A 75 1.53 0.76 9.19
N MET A 76 0.83 0.44 10.29
CA MET A 76 0.80 1.29 11.48
C MET A 76 2.18 1.45 12.13
N THR A 77 2.99 0.40 12.10
CA THR A 77 4.34 0.38 12.70
C THR A 77 5.31 1.22 11.89
N ASN A 78 5.23 1.12 10.55
CA ASN A 78 6.12 1.79 9.62
C ASN A 78 5.65 3.20 9.22
N GLU A 79 4.46 3.63 9.67
CA GLU A 79 3.92 4.94 9.36
C GLU A 79 4.72 6.07 10.03
N LYS A 80 5.27 6.94 9.19
CA LYS A 80 6.11 8.09 9.57
C LYS A 80 5.26 9.29 9.98
N PHE A 81 4.08 9.46 9.37
CA PHE A 81 3.16 10.55 9.68
C PHE A 81 2.27 10.18 10.86
N LYS A 82 2.50 10.80 12.02
CA LYS A 82 1.73 10.54 13.25
C LYS A 82 0.22 10.70 13.05
N ALA A 83 -0.21 11.67 12.25
CA ALA A 83 -1.61 11.91 11.93
C ALA A 83 -2.29 10.77 11.16
N ARG A 84 -1.52 9.98 10.41
CA ARG A 84 -2.04 8.83 9.63
C ARG A 84 -2.18 7.55 10.45
N ARG A 85 -1.53 7.44 11.60
CA ARG A 85 -1.65 6.27 12.49
C ARG A 85 -3.08 6.03 13.00
N PRO A 86 -3.81 7.03 13.53
CA PRO A 86 -5.22 6.83 13.90
C PRO A 86 -6.06 6.45 12.67
N VAL A 87 -5.81 7.04 11.50
CA VAL A 87 -6.50 6.68 10.25
C VAL A 87 -6.28 5.20 9.88
N LEU A 88 -5.03 4.71 9.96
CA LEU A 88 -4.73 3.29 9.73
C LEU A 88 -5.42 2.37 10.74
N LYS A 89 -5.51 2.79 12.00
CA LYS A 89 -6.24 2.05 13.03
C LYS A 89 -7.74 1.98 12.69
N ASP A 90 -8.34 3.08 12.27
CA ASP A 90 -9.75 3.14 11.91
C ASP A 90 -10.04 2.27 10.68
N LEU A 91 -9.18 2.29 9.66
CA LEU A 91 -9.25 1.39 8.51
C LEU A 91 -9.12 -0.08 8.93
N ALA A 92 -8.22 -0.41 9.86
CA ALA A 92 -8.05 -1.78 10.36
C ALA A 92 -9.29 -2.26 11.12
N ASP A 93 -9.91 -1.39 11.93
CA ASP A 93 -11.13 -1.71 12.66
C ASP A 93 -12.32 -1.85 11.71
N GLN A 94 -12.39 -1.03 10.66
CA GLN A 94 -13.36 -1.20 9.58
C GLN A 94 -13.18 -2.53 8.86
N PHE A 95 -11.97 -2.86 8.40
CA PHE A 95 -11.68 -4.14 7.73
C PHE A 95 -12.16 -5.34 8.55
N LYS A 96 -11.92 -5.35 9.87
CA LYS A 96 -12.41 -6.40 10.78
C LYS A 96 -13.94 -6.48 10.80
N ALA A 97 -14.62 -5.35 10.91
CA ALA A 97 -16.08 -5.30 10.92
C ALA A 97 -16.67 -5.79 9.58
N GLU A 98 -16.07 -5.37 8.48
CA GLU A 98 -16.49 -5.78 7.13
C GLU A 98 -16.23 -7.26 6.87
N ALA A 99 -15.07 -7.78 7.27
CA ALA A 99 -14.75 -9.19 7.19
C ALA A 99 -15.72 -10.04 8.02
N ALA A 100 -16.06 -9.62 9.24
CA ALA A 100 -17.05 -10.32 10.07
C ALA A 100 -18.44 -10.34 9.41
N HIS A 101 -18.85 -9.20 8.84
CA HIS A 101 -20.12 -9.10 8.12
C HIS A 101 -20.14 -9.95 6.84
N LEU A 102 -19.04 -9.93 6.07
CA LEU A 102 -18.89 -10.73 4.86
C LEU A 102 -18.89 -12.23 5.17
N ARG A 103 -18.18 -12.66 6.22
CA ARG A 103 -18.18 -14.03 6.71
C ARG A 103 -19.59 -14.52 7.01
N LYS A 104 -20.38 -13.71 7.74
CA LYS A 104 -21.79 -14.03 8.07
C LYS A 104 -22.65 -14.17 6.82
N LYS A 105 -22.49 -13.30 5.83
CA LYS A 105 -23.26 -13.39 4.58
C LYS A 105 -22.82 -14.56 3.72
N ALA A 106 -21.51 -14.82 3.62
CA ALA A 106 -20.96 -15.93 2.85
C ALA A 106 -21.37 -17.29 3.44
N SER A 107 -21.31 -17.45 4.76
CA SER A 107 -21.70 -18.69 5.43
C SER A 107 -23.20 -18.98 5.37
N THR A 108 -24.03 -17.95 5.15
CA THR A 108 -25.50 -18.09 5.03
C THR A 108 -26.00 -18.04 3.58
N GLY A 109 -25.10 -18.00 2.59
CA GLY A 109 -25.47 -17.90 1.17
C GLY A 109 -26.14 -16.58 0.78
N LYS A 110 -25.99 -15.52 1.58
CA LYS A 110 -26.64 -14.20 1.40
C LYS A 110 -25.73 -13.16 0.73
N ILE A 111 -24.78 -13.62 -0.09
CA ILE A 111 -23.95 -12.75 -0.92
C ILE A 111 -24.77 -12.27 -2.13
N THR A 112 -24.66 -11.00 -2.49
CA THR A 112 -25.29 -10.43 -3.69
C THR A 112 -24.23 -9.79 -4.57
N LYS A 113 -24.50 -9.64 -5.88
CA LYS A 113 -23.59 -8.90 -6.77
C LYS A 113 -23.43 -7.44 -6.34
N ALA A 114 -24.53 -6.84 -5.85
CA ALA A 114 -24.52 -5.47 -5.33
C ALA A 114 -23.55 -5.30 -4.16
N LEU A 115 -23.51 -6.26 -3.23
CA LEU A 115 -22.63 -6.22 -2.07
C LEU A 115 -21.15 -6.06 -2.44
N ALA A 116 -20.66 -6.82 -3.43
CA ALA A 116 -19.26 -6.72 -3.84
C ALA A 116 -18.93 -5.35 -4.47
N ALA A 117 -19.86 -4.81 -5.25
CA ALA A 117 -19.69 -3.50 -5.88
C ALA A 117 -19.75 -2.35 -4.85
N GLU A 118 -20.65 -2.44 -3.87
CA GLU A 118 -20.74 -1.50 -2.75
C GLU A 118 -19.45 -1.50 -1.93
N ARG A 119 -18.99 -2.67 -1.48
CA ARG A 119 -17.77 -2.79 -0.66
C ARG A 119 -16.55 -2.20 -1.35
N LYS A 120 -16.36 -2.48 -2.64
CA LYS A 120 -15.23 -1.92 -3.40
C LYS A 120 -15.31 -0.40 -3.53
N ARG A 121 -16.51 0.16 -3.64
CA ARG A 121 -16.72 1.61 -3.66
C ARG A 121 -16.39 2.22 -2.30
N ASP A 122 -16.93 1.66 -1.22
CA ASP A 122 -16.68 2.13 0.15
C ASP A 122 -15.18 2.08 0.48
N ILE A 123 -14.49 1.00 0.10
CA ILE A 123 -13.03 0.89 0.21
C ILE A 123 -12.35 2.02 -0.57
N ASN A 124 -12.71 2.24 -1.83
CA ASN A 124 -12.10 3.31 -2.62
C ASN A 124 -12.25 4.69 -1.95
N ASP A 125 -13.47 5.05 -1.54
CA ASP A 125 -13.78 6.34 -0.95
C ASP A 125 -13.02 6.55 0.37
N ASN A 126 -12.97 5.52 1.21
CA ASN A 126 -12.24 5.54 2.48
C ASN A 126 -10.74 5.76 2.29
N TYR A 127 -10.13 5.05 1.35
CA TYR A 127 -8.70 5.18 1.09
C TYR A 127 -8.35 6.50 0.41
N GLU A 128 -9.22 7.03 -0.44
CA GLU A 128 -9.05 8.37 -1.02
C GLU A 128 -9.06 9.45 0.06
N HIS A 129 -9.98 9.35 1.03
CA HIS A 129 -10.00 10.23 2.19
C HIS A 129 -8.77 10.06 3.09
N ALA A 130 -8.38 8.82 3.37
CA ALA A 130 -7.24 8.50 4.22
C ALA A 130 -5.91 9.02 3.66
N ILE A 131 -5.69 8.86 2.35
CA ILE A 131 -4.50 9.36 1.67
C ILE A 131 -4.44 10.89 1.73
N ALA A 132 -5.58 11.59 1.74
CA ALA A 132 -5.60 13.06 1.85
C ALA A 132 -5.10 13.59 3.22
N LYS A 133 -5.12 12.78 4.28
CA LYS A 133 -4.73 13.16 5.67
C LYS A 133 -3.20 13.25 5.91
N LYS A 134 -2.41 13.60 4.88
CA LYS A 134 -0.93 13.74 4.99
C LYS A 134 -0.49 14.99 5.73
N THR A 135 -1.33 16.02 5.78
CA THR A 135 -0.96 17.40 6.09
C THR A 135 -1.74 18.04 7.25
N GLU A 136 -2.64 17.28 7.88
CA GLU A 136 -3.29 17.69 9.14
C GLU A 136 -2.49 17.16 10.33
#